data_AF-A0A317E2T0-F1
#
_entry.id   AF-A0A317E2T0-F1
#
_cell.length_a   1.000
_cell.length_b   1.000
_cell.length_c   1.000
_cell.angle_alpha   90.00
_cell.angle_beta   90.00
_cell.angle_gamma   90.00
#
_symmetry.space_group_name_H-M   'P 1'
#
loop_
_entity.id
_entity.type
_entity.pdbx_description
1 polymer ?
#
loop_
_entity_poly.entity_id
_entity_poly.type
_entity_poly.pdbx_seq_one_letter_code
_entity_poly.pdbx_strand_id
1 'polypeptide(L)'
;MAFSCRPSHAPAPVEHSIPRVSISGRCAAMRGTLLLPSLALTVVLRGMPFAQAAGTETTMPSVAATLDYTAGKAAVEAKDWPMAIRRLTAAVRADPGNADAENLLGFAYRKSGDYEAAQKHYWRALKLDPDHRGAREYLGESFLEMKMLPKAEEQLSQLVRLCPAGCDERSDLEAAIQRYRQENP
;
A
#
# COMPACT_ATOMS: atom_id res chain seq x y z
N MET A 1 29.68 51.75 -8.72
CA MET A 1 28.53 50.93 -8.29
C MET A 1 27.37 51.21 -9.23
N ALA A 2 27.02 50.28 -10.12
CA ALA A 2 25.91 50.43 -11.06
C ALA A 2 25.09 49.13 -11.04
N PHE A 3 23.86 49.21 -10.55
CA PHE A 3 22.91 48.10 -10.51
C PHE A 3 22.21 47.99 -11.87
N SER A 4 22.31 46.83 -12.50
CA SER A 4 21.56 46.46 -13.71
C SER A 4 20.31 45.68 -13.32
N CYS A 5 19.13 46.23 -13.60
CA CYS A 5 17.85 45.52 -13.45
C CYS A 5 17.57 44.69 -14.71
N ARG A 6 17.38 43.38 -14.57
CA ARG A 6 16.76 42.52 -15.60
C ARG A 6 15.24 42.47 -15.39
N PRO A 7 14.42 42.50 -16.45
CA PRO A 7 12.99 42.26 -16.33
C PRO A 7 12.68 40.75 -16.30
N SER A 8 11.76 40.38 -15.40
CA SER A 8 11.19 39.05 -15.24
C SER A 8 10.07 38.83 -16.27
N HIS A 9 10.15 37.75 -17.05
CA HIS A 9 9.06 37.29 -17.92
C HIS A 9 8.21 36.27 -17.17
N ALA A 10 6.95 36.61 -16.91
CA ALA A 10 5.94 35.67 -16.44
C ALA A 10 5.31 34.96 -17.66
N PRO A 11 5.06 33.63 -17.60
CA PRO A 11 4.34 32.94 -18.67
C PRO A 11 2.81 33.15 -18.55
N ALA A 12 2.15 33.24 -19.71
CA ALA A 12 0.71 33.40 -19.87
C ALA A 12 -0.08 32.12 -19.54
N PRO A 13 -1.35 32.22 -19.12
CA PRO A 13 -2.18 31.06 -18.78
C PRO A 13 -2.74 30.36 -20.02
N VAL A 14 -2.87 29.03 -19.94
CA VAL A 14 -3.41 28.18 -21.00
C VAL A 14 -4.90 27.93 -20.72
N GLU A 15 -5.76 28.45 -21.61
CA GLU A 15 -7.21 28.31 -21.57
C GLU A 15 -7.61 26.91 -22.09
N HIS A 16 -8.27 26.10 -21.25
CA HIS A 16 -8.81 24.78 -21.64
C HIS A 16 -10.33 24.86 -21.80
N SER A 17 -10.77 24.86 -23.05
CA SER A 17 -12.17 24.82 -23.47
C SER A 17 -12.76 23.41 -23.25
N ILE A 18 -13.71 23.28 -22.31
CA ILE A 18 -14.49 22.06 -22.10
C ILE A 18 -15.84 22.19 -22.82
N PRO A 19 -16.20 21.30 -23.76
CA PRO A 19 -17.56 21.29 -24.33
C PRO A 19 -18.57 20.62 -23.39
N ARG A 20 -19.71 21.29 -23.16
CA ARG A 20 -20.88 20.75 -22.44
C ARG A 20 -21.62 19.74 -23.31
N VAL A 21 -21.80 18.52 -22.80
CA VAL A 21 -22.68 17.51 -23.43
C VAL A 21 -24.11 17.68 -22.93
N SER A 22 -25.03 17.80 -23.88
CA SER A 22 -26.48 17.97 -23.72
C SER A 22 -27.15 16.63 -23.39
N ILE A 23 -27.87 16.56 -22.27
CA ILE A 23 -28.71 15.41 -21.92
C ILE A 23 -30.13 15.72 -22.39
N SER A 24 -30.54 15.10 -23.50
CA SER A 24 -31.94 15.09 -23.94
C SER A 24 -32.68 13.93 -23.27
N GLY A 25 -33.76 14.25 -22.58
CA GLY A 25 -34.62 13.28 -21.92
C GLY A 25 -35.54 12.54 -22.90
N ARG A 26 -36.08 11.41 -22.45
CA ARG A 26 -37.37 10.87 -22.91
C ARG A 26 -38.15 10.30 -21.73
N CYS A 27 -39.29 10.94 -21.48
CA CYS A 27 -40.43 10.35 -20.79
C CYS A 27 -41.11 9.33 -21.71
N ALA A 28 -41.61 8.23 -21.15
CA ALA A 28 -42.73 7.49 -21.71
C ALA A 28 -43.56 6.90 -20.56
N ALA A 29 -44.82 7.34 -20.52
CA ALA A 29 -45.87 6.88 -19.61
C ALA A 29 -46.75 5.84 -20.31
N MET A 30 -47.44 5.00 -19.52
CA MET A 30 -48.84 4.51 -19.67
C MET A 30 -48.98 3.18 -18.89
N ARG A 31 -49.68 3.15 -17.75
CA ARG A 31 -51.14 3.02 -17.54
C ARG A 31 -51.70 1.61 -17.84
N GLY A 32 -52.20 0.95 -16.80
CA GLY A 32 -53.03 -0.25 -16.88
C GLY A 32 -53.49 -0.72 -15.49
N THR A 33 -54.58 -0.14 -15.00
CA THR A 33 -55.31 -0.51 -13.77
C THR A 33 -56.44 -1.49 -14.09
N LEU A 34 -56.65 -2.55 -13.28
CA LEU A 34 -57.96 -3.19 -13.05
C LEU A 34 -57.98 -4.06 -11.75
N LEU A 35 -58.70 -3.54 -10.75
CA LEU A 35 -59.66 -4.15 -9.79
C LEU A 35 -59.28 -5.28 -8.78
N LEU A 36 -59.07 -4.84 -7.50
CA LEU A 36 -59.72 -5.19 -6.19
C LEU A 36 -59.99 -6.66 -5.74
N PRO A 37 -60.23 -6.95 -4.43
CA PRO A 37 -59.44 -6.68 -3.21
C PRO A 37 -59.38 -7.93 -2.27
N SER A 38 -58.22 -8.30 -1.73
CA SER A 38 -58.15 -9.30 -0.65
C SER A 38 -57.56 -8.66 0.61
N LEU A 39 -58.42 -8.46 1.62
CA LEU A 39 -58.01 -8.15 2.98
C LEU A 39 -57.12 -9.30 3.48
N ALA A 40 -55.81 -9.10 3.43
CA ALA A 40 -54.87 -9.84 4.26
C ALA A 40 -54.25 -8.83 5.23
N LEU A 41 -54.66 -8.95 6.49
CA LEU A 41 -54.11 -8.23 7.64
C LEU A 41 -52.62 -8.57 7.77
N THR A 42 -51.76 -7.83 7.07
CA THR A 42 -50.31 -7.94 7.24
C THR A 42 -49.91 -7.09 8.45
N VAL A 43 -49.58 -7.78 9.53
CA VAL A 43 -48.95 -7.23 10.72
C VAL A 43 -47.71 -6.43 10.28
N VAL A 44 -47.77 -5.11 10.40
CA VAL A 44 -46.59 -4.25 10.24
C VAL A 44 -45.71 -4.46 11.48
N LEU A 45 -44.84 -5.47 11.44
CA LEU A 45 -43.73 -5.56 12.37
C LEU A 45 -42.83 -4.36 12.07
N ARG A 46 -42.96 -3.34 12.92
CA ARG A 46 -42.16 -2.12 12.92
C ARG A 46 -40.70 -2.54 13.00
N GLY A 47 -39.98 -2.47 11.88
CA GLY A 47 -38.56 -2.73 11.81
C GLY A 47 -37.82 -1.74 12.71
N MET A 48 -37.38 -2.20 13.88
CA MET A 48 -36.39 -1.47 14.65
C MET A 48 -35.04 -1.62 13.93
N PRO A 49 -34.33 -0.53 13.61
CA PRO A 49 -33.00 -0.65 13.08
C PRO A 49 -32.11 -1.19 14.20
N PHE A 50 -31.68 -2.45 14.08
CA PHE A 50 -30.56 -2.95 14.85
C PHE A 50 -29.34 -2.13 14.43
N ALA A 51 -29.02 -1.10 15.23
CA ALA A 51 -27.73 -0.46 15.19
C ALA A 51 -26.70 -1.51 15.62
N GLN A 52 -26.09 -2.19 14.66
CA GLN A 52 -24.86 -2.93 14.91
C GLN A 52 -23.78 -1.88 15.16
N ALA A 53 -23.51 -1.65 16.45
CA ALA A 53 -22.23 -1.13 16.86
C ALA A 53 -21.17 -2.08 16.29
N ALA A 54 -20.44 -1.62 15.28
CA ALA A 54 -19.23 -2.25 14.82
C ALA A 54 -18.25 -2.21 15.99
N GLY A 55 -18.30 -3.24 16.84
CA GLY A 55 -17.24 -3.52 17.77
C GLY A 55 -16.00 -3.73 16.93
N THR A 56 -15.00 -2.88 17.10
CA THR A 56 -13.65 -3.22 16.68
C THR A 56 -13.24 -4.41 17.52
N GLU A 57 -13.54 -5.62 17.06
CA GLU A 57 -12.86 -6.82 17.53
C GLU A 57 -11.38 -6.54 17.27
N THR A 58 -10.65 -6.18 18.31
CA THR A 58 -9.21 -6.25 18.31
C THR A 58 -8.88 -7.74 18.23
N THR A 59 -8.90 -8.27 17.01
CA THR A 59 -8.60 -9.67 16.73
C THR A 59 -7.14 -9.86 17.11
N MET A 60 -6.93 -10.44 18.30
CA MET A 60 -5.58 -10.85 18.67
C MET A 60 -5.08 -11.84 17.61
N PRO A 61 -3.81 -11.74 17.20
CA PRO A 61 -3.23 -12.71 16.28
C PRO A 61 -3.47 -14.12 16.82
N SER A 62 -3.94 -15.02 15.96
CA SER A 62 -4.10 -16.41 16.38
C SER A 62 -2.75 -17.00 16.77
N VAL A 63 -2.73 -17.94 17.71
CA VAL A 63 -1.49 -18.66 18.10
C VAL A 63 -0.80 -19.26 16.86
N ALA A 64 -1.59 -19.74 15.89
CA ALA A 64 -1.07 -20.23 14.61
C ALA A 64 -0.35 -19.14 13.81
N ALA A 65 -0.90 -17.92 13.73
CA ALA A 65 -0.25 -16.78 13.08
C ALA A 65 1.12 -16.48 13.71
N THR A 66 1.20 -16.49 15.04
CA THR A 66 2.46 -16.27 15.77
C THR A 66 3.48 -17.39 15.51
N LEU A 67 3.04 -18.65 15.47
CA LEU A 67 3.92 -19.79 15.18
C LEU A 67 4.47 -19.76 13.76
N ASP A 68 3.63 -19.47 12.76
CA ASP A 68 4.08 -19.38 11.38
C ASP A 68 4.98 -18.14 11.15
N TYR A 69 4.71 -17.03 11.83
CA TYR A 69 5.60 -15.85 11.78
C TYR A 69 7.00 -16.17 12.33
N THR A 70 7.07 -16.79 13.52
CA THR A 70 8.36 -17.15 14.14
C THR A 70 9.13 -18.19 13.33
N ALA A 71 8.45 -19.22 12.80
CA ALA A 71 9.05 -20.20 11.90
C ALA A 71 9.52 -19.55 10.58
N GLY A 72 8.76 -18.60 10.06
CA GLY A 72 9.12 -17.82 8.88
C GLY A 72 10.38 -16.99 9.08
N LYS A 73 10.46 -16.28 10.20
CA LYS A 73 11.65 -15.51 10.59
C LYS A 73 12.89 -16.40 10.74
N ALA A 74 12.75 -17.55 11.41
CA ALA A 74 13.85 -18.51 11.54
C ALA A 74 14.34 -19.04 10.18
N ALA A 75 13.41 -19.28 9.24
CA ALA A 75 13.76 -19.66 7.88
C ALA A 75 14.48 -18.55 7.09
N VAL A 76 14.10 -17.28 7.31
CA VAL A 76 14.83 -16.11 6.77
C VAL A 76 16.28 -16.08 7.28
N GLU A 77 16.48 -16.27 8.57
CA GLU A 77 17.83 -16.33 9.19
C GLU A 77 18.65 -17.50 8.63
N ALA A 78 18.00 -18.65 8.39
CA ALA A 78 18.61 -19.82 7.76
C ALA A 78 18.81 -19.67 6.24
N LYS A 79 18.34 -18.58 5.63
CA LYS A 79 18.32 -18.34 4.17
C LYS A 79 17.55 -19.41 3.38
N ASP A 80 16.63 -20.12 4.04
CA ASP A 80 15.70 -21.04 3.39
C ASP A 80 14.50 -20.25 2.86
N TRP A 81 14.69 -19.61 1.70
CA TRP A 81 13.68 -18.76 1.08
C TRP A 81 12.37 -19.49 0.76
N PRO A 82 12.38 -20.74 0.23
CA PRO A 82 11.16 -21.51 0.04
C PRO A 82 10.36 -21.73 1.34
N MET A 83 11.04 -22.10 2.43
CA MET A 83 10.38 -22.27 3.72
C MET A 83 9.89 -20.94 4.30
N ALA A 84 10.70 -19.88 4.20
CA ALA A 84 10.35 -18.54 4.66
C ALA A 84 9.08 -18.04 3.97
N ILE A 85 9.03 -18.12 2.64
CA ILE A 85 7.85 -17.72 1.84
C ILE A 85 6.63 -18.50 2.28
N ARG A 86 6.74 -19.83 2.43
CA ARG A 86 5.60 -20.68 2.83
C ARG A 86 5.06 -20.29 4.21
N ARG A 87 5.94 -20.14 5.19
CA ARG A 87 5.57 -19.82 6.58
C ARG A 87 5.04 -18.40 6.73
N LEU A 88 5.73 -17.42 6.15
CA LEU A 88 5.29 -16.03 6.20
C LEU A 88 3.98 -15.81 5.42
N THR A 89 3.74 -16.56 4.33
CA THR A 89 2.44 -16.56 3.64
C THR A 89 1.31 -17.05 4.55
N ALA A 90 1.55 -18.09 5.35
CA ALA A 90 0.57 -18.54 6.33
C ALA A 90 0.34 -17.49 7.44
N ALA A 91 1.42 -16.87 7.91
CA ALA A 91 1.36 -15.81 8.91
C ALA A 91 0.52 -14.60 8.45
N VAL A 92 0.79 -14.04 7.26
CA VAL A 92 0.03 -12.88 6.75
C VAL A 92 -1.43 -13.21 6.39
N ARG A 93 -1.74 -14.47 6.09
CA ARG A 93 -3.14 -14.91 5.92
C ARG A 93 -3.89 -14.98 7.23
N ALA A 94 -3.22 -15.42 8.29
CA ALA A 94 -3.80 -15.56 9.61
C ALA A 94 -3.86 -14.23 10.38
N ASP A 95 -2.93 -13.31 10.10
CA ASP A 95 -2.89 -11.95 10.61
C ASP A 95 -2.55 -10.96 9.47
N PRO A 96 -3.57 -10.49 8.72
CA PRO A 96 -3.39 -9.55 7.62
C PRO A 96 -2.94 -8.14 8.06
N GLY A 97 -2.93 -7.85 9.37
CA GLY A 97 -2.54 -6.56 9.93
C GLY A 97 -1.04 -6.47 10.26
N ASN A 98 -0.29 -7.55 10.08
CA ASN A 98 1.10 -7.63 10.50
C ASN A 98 2.06 -7.08 9.44
N ALA A 99 2.45 -5.81 9.61
CA ALA A 99 3.37 -5.13 8.71
C ALA A 99 4.77 -5.78 8.68
N ASP A 100 5.27 -6.27 9.81
CA ASP A 100 6.57 -6.96 9.88
C ASP A 100 6.56 -8.28 9.09
N ALA A 101 5.46 -9.04 9.16
CA ALA A 101 5.30 -10.29 8.43
C ALA A 101 5.21 -10.04 6.91
N GLU A 102 4.48 -9.00 6.48
CA GLU A 102 4.46 -8.55 5.09
C GLU A 102 5.86 -8.10 4.63
N ASN A 103 6.59 -7.35 5.47
CA ASN A 103 7.96 -6.93 5.17
C ASN A 103 8.92 -8.13 5.00
N LEU A 104 8.92 -9.08 5.95
CA LEU A 104 9.77 -10.27 5.86
C LEU A 104 9.39 -11.18 4.69
N LEU A 105 8.10 -11.24 4.33
CA LEU A 105 7.67 -11.99 3.15
C LEU A 105 8.21 -11.34 1.87
N GLY A 106 8.14 -10.01 1.79
CA GLY A 106 8.77 -9.25 0.72
C GLY A 106 10.29 -9.49 0.65
N PHE A 107 10.96 -9.49 1.81
CA PHE A 107 12.38 -9.81 1.92
C PHE A 107 12.70 -11.19 1.35
N ALA A 108 11.96 -12.22 1.77
CA ALA A 108 12.16 -13.58 1.29
C ALA A 108 11.99 -13.69 -0.25
N TYR A 109 10.97 -13.03 -0.82
CA TYR A 109 10.77 -12.99 -2.28
C TYR A 109 11.90 -12.26 -3.01
N ARG A 110 12.40 -11.14 -2.46
CA ARG A 110 13.54 -10.43 -3.06
C ARG A 110 14.79 -11.31 -3.08
N LYS A 111 15.07 -12.01 -1.97
CA LYS A 111 16.22 -12.91 -1.88
C LYS A 111 16.07 -14.16 -2.77
N SER A 112 14.85 -14.55 -3.12
CA SER A 112 14.60 -15.58 -4.13
C SER A 112 14.58 -15.06 -5.58
N GLY A 113 14.78 -13.76 -5.79
CA GLY A 113 14.82 -13.12 -7.12
C GLY A 113 13.45 -12.72 -7.70
N ASP A 114 12.36 -12.90 -6.95
CA ASP A 114 11.02 -12.44 -7.37
C ASP A 114 10.78 -11.02 -6.88
N TYR A 115 11.35 -10.05 -7.61
CA TYR A 115 11.28 -8.63 -7.25
C TYR A 115 9.88 -8.04 -7.39
N GLU A 116 9.01 -8.62 -8.23
CA GLU A 116 7.64 -8.16 -8.39
C GLU A 116 6.79 -8.56 -7.17
N ALA A 117 6.89 -9.82 -6.74
CA ALA A 117 6.24 -10.27 -5.52
C ALA A 117 6.79 -9.52 -4.29
N ALA A 118 8.10 -9.32 -4.22
CA ALA A 118 8.74 -8.57 -3.14
C ALA A 118 8.11 -7.18 -2.96
N GLN A 119 8.03 -6.40 -4.04
CA GLN A 119 7.44 -5.06 -3.99
C GLN A 119 5.98 -5.07 -3.56
N LYS A 120 5.17 -6.04 -4.03
CA LYS A 120 3.76 -6.14 -3.60
C LYS A 120 3.64 -6.27 -2.09
N HIS A 121 4.51 -7.06 -1.47
CA HIS A 121 4.52 -7.26 -0.02
C HIS A 121 5.10 -6.06 0.75
N TYR A 122 6.18 -5.44 0.27
CA TYR A 122 6.66 -4.19 0.87
C TYR A 122 5.62 -3.06 0.82
N TRP A 123 4.91 -2.90 -0.30
CA TRP A 123 3.83 -1.91 -0.40
C TRP A 123 2.65 -2.21 0.53
N ARG A 124 2.37 -3.49 0.81
CA ARG A 124 1.38 -3.87 1.83
C ARG A 124 1.87 -3.51 3.23
N ALA A 125 3.12 -3.82 3.56
CA ALA A 125 3.73 -3.40 4.81
C ALA A 125 3.62 -1.88 5.01
N LEU A 126 3.97 -1.09 3.99
CA LEU A 126 3.87 0.38 4.02
C LEU A 126 2.42 0.92 4.01
N LYS A 127 1.46 0.12 3.56
CA LYS A 127 0.03 0.46 3.68
C LYS A 127 -0.48 0.25 5.11
N LEU A 128 0.03 -0.78 5.79
CA LEU A 128 -0.31 -1.10 7.18
C LEU A 128 0.40 -0.15 8.15
N ASP A 129 1.69 0.07 7.93
CA ASP A 129 2.53 1.01 8.66
C ASP A 129 3.33 1.89 7.68
N PRO A 130 2.85 3.13 7.42
CA PRO A 130 3.54 4.08 6.56
C PRO A 130 4.96 4.46 7.01
N ASP A 131 5.29 4.27 8.28
CA ASP A 131 6.59 4.67 8.84
C ASP A 131 7.53 3.46 9.03
N HIS A 132 7.15 2.28 8.54
CA HIS A 132 7.94 1.06 8.64
C HIS A 132 9.28 1.17 7.90
N ARG A 133 10.36 1.38 8.66
CA ARG A 133 11.70 1.67 8.12
C ARG A 133 12.29 0.52 7.30
N GLY A 134 12.25 -0.71 7.84
CA GLY A 134 12.73 -1.90 7.12
C GLY A 134 12.05 -2.13 5.77
N ALA A 135 10.73 -1.91 5.68
CA ALA A 135 10.01 -2.01 4.41
C ALA A 135 10.45 -0.95 3.40
N ARG A 136 10.78 0.28 3.85
CA ARG A 136 11.32 1.33 2.96
C ARG A 136 12.72 0.99 2.46
N GLU A 137 13.59 0.53 3.35
CA GLU A 137 14.94 0.09 2.99
C GLU A 137 14.87 -1.03 1.95
N TYR A 138 14.17 -2.13 2.25
CA TYR A 138 14.13 -3.29 1.37
C TYR A 138 13.39 -3.04 0.06
N LEU A 139 12.39 -2.16 0.05
CA LEU A 139 11.77 -1.68 -1.19
C LEU A 139 12.77 -0.87 -2.02
N GLY A 140 13.55 0.01 -1.38
CA GLY A 140 14.62 0.76 -2.02
C GLY A 140 15.66 -0.15 -2.65
N GLU A 141 16.15 -1.15 -1.91
CA GLU A 141 17.08 -2.15 -2.44
C GLU A 141 16.46 -2.95 -3.60
N SER A 142 15.18 -3.33 -3.50
CA SER A 142 14.48 -4.03 -4.58
C SER A 142 14.40 -3.18 -5.86
N PHE A 143 14.29 -1.85 -5.75
CA PHE A 143 14.33 -0.98 -6.92
C PHE A 143 15.72 -0.93 -7.56
N LEU A 144 16.80 -0.99 -6.77
CA LEU A 144 18.16 -1.07 -7.31
C LEU A 144 18.39 -2.37 -8.10
N GLU A 145 17.91 -3.52 -7.60
CA GLU A 145 17.97 -4.79 -8.33
C GLU A 145 17.24 -4.71 -9.69
N MET A 146 16.19 -3.90 -9.76
CA MET A 146 15.43 -3.64 -10.98
C MET A 146 15.97 -2.46 -11.80
N LYS A 147 17.14 -1.92 -11.45
CA LYS A 147 17.80 -0.78 -12.10
C LYS A 147 16.98 0.52 -12.08
N MET A 148 16.10 0.67 -11.09
CA MET A 148 15.23 1.83 -10.90
C MET A 148 15.78 2.77 -9.83
N LEU A 149 16.98 3.31 -10.04
CA LEU A 149 17.67 4.20 -9.08
C LEU A 149 16.78 5.35 -8.55
N PRO A 150 16.01 6.10 -9.37
CA PRO A 150 15.19 7.19 -8.85
C PRO A 150 14.16 6.74 -7.80
N LYS A 151 13.59 5.54 -7.95
CA LYS A 151 12.61 5.03 -6.97
C LYS A 151 13.27 4.56 -5.67
N ALA A 152 14.51 4.11 -5.73
CA ALA A 152 15.29 3.82 -4.52
C ALA A 152 15.58 5.12 -3.75
N GLU A 153 15.94 6.20 -4.45
CA GLU A 153 16.16 7.52 -3.85
C GLU A 153 14.89 8.11 -3.22
N GLU A 154 13.71 7.83 -3.78
CA GLU A 154 12.44 8.19 -3.14
C GLU A 154 12.28 7.51 -1.77
N GLN A 155 12.62 6.22 -1.65
CA GLN A 155 12.56 5.52 -0.36
C GLN A 155 13.59 6.06 0.62
N LEU A 156 14.80 6.36 0.15
CA LEU A 156 15.83 7.00 0.97
C LEU A 156 15.36 8.38 1.48
N SER A 157 14.72 9.19 0.65
CA SER A 157 14.16 10.48 1.06
C SER A 157 13.14 10.35 2.21
N GLN A 158 12.34 9.29 2.18
CA GLN A 158 11.42 8.98 3.29
C GLN A 158 12.18 8.55 4.55
N LEU A 159 13.22 7.71 4.43
CA LEU A 159 14.06 7.33 5.56
C LEU A 159 14.82 8.52 6.17
N VAL A 160 15.27 9.48 5.36
CA VAL A 160 15.86 10.74 5.85
C VAL A 160 14.87 11.54 6.70
N ARG A 161 13.59 11.57 6.31
CA ARG A 161 12.52 12.22 7.09
C ARG A 161 12.22 11.48 8.39
N LEU A 162 12.17 10.14 8.36
CA LEU A 162 11.85 9.31 9.52
C LEU A 162 13.01 9.20 10.52
N CYS A 163 14.25 9.30 10.02
CA CYS A 163 15.49 9.18 10.78
C CYS A 163 16.40 10.40 10.55
N PRO A 164 16.02 11.60 11.05
CA PRO A 164 16.82 12.81 10.86
C PRO A 164 18.21 12.70 11.52
N ALA A 165 18.31 11.98 12.64
CA ALA A 165 19.57 11.69 13.33
C ALA A 165 20.30 10.45 12.81
N GLY A 166 19.75 9.77 11.79
CA GLY A 166 20.22 8.47 11.30
C GLY A 166 19.50 7.28 11.95
N CYS A 167 19.52 6.15 11.24
CA CYS A 167 19.11 4.82 11.68
C CYS A 167 19.81 3.80 10.77
N ASP A 168 19.83 2.53 11.17
CA ASP A 168 20.51 1.48 10.42
C ASP A 168 19.92 1.37 9.00
N GLU A 169 18.60 1.37 8.88
CA GLU A 169 17.91 1.23 7.58
C GLU A 169 18.24 2.35 6.59
N ARG A 170 18.37 3.58 7.10
CA ARG A 170 18.81 4.73 6.29
C ARG A 170 20.24 4.53 5.81
N SER A 171 21.12 4.13 6.72
CA SER A 171 22.55 3.97 6.44
C SER A 171 22.80 2.84 5.44
N ASP A 172 22.05 1.74 5.57
CA ASP A 172 22.12 0.59 4.68
C ASP A 172 21.65 0.93 3.26
N LEU A 173 20.52 1.64 3.12
CA LEU A 173 20.05 2.07 1.79
C LEU A 173 20.97 3.13 1.16
N GLU A 174 21.52 4.07 1.93
CA GLU A 174 22.54 5.02 1.45
C GLU A 174 23.76 4.28 0.87
N ALA A 175 24.26 3.28 1.61
CA ALA A 175 25.38 2.45 1.18
C ALA A 175 25.04 1.61 -0.08
N ALA A 176 23.84 1.06 -0.16
CA ALA A 176 23.38 0.30 -1.32
C ALA A 176 23.28 1.18 -2.59
N ILE A 177 22.73 2.39 -2.47
CA ILE A 177 22.65 3.36 -3.58
C ILE A 177 24.06 3.77 -4.02
N GLN A 178 24.96 4.03 -3.07
CA GLN A 178 26.33 4.42 -3.39
C GLN A 178 27.08 3.32 -4.14
N ARG A 179 26.96 2.06 -3.69
CA ARG A 179 27.51 0.90 -4.38
C ARG A 179 26.95 0.75 -5.79
N TYR A 180 25.62 0.87 -5.95
CA TYR A 180 24.97 0.78 -7.25
C TYR A 180 25.54 1.81 -8.25
N ARG A 181 25.75 3.06 -7.83
CA ARG A 181 26.35 4.11 -8.69
C ARG A 181 27.79 3.82 -9.08
N GLN A 182 28.58 3.21 -8.19
CA GLN A 182 29.95 2.83 -8.49
C GLN A 182 30.02 1.69 -9.52
N GLU A 183 29.07 0.77 -9.45
CA GLU A 183 28.96 -0.37 -10.38
C GLU A 183 28.30 0.02 -11.72
N ASN A 184 27.58 1.15 -11.77
CA ASN A 184 26.83 1.63 -12.94
C ASN A 184 27.09 3.13 -13.19
N PRO A 185 28.28 3.51 -13.72
CA PRO A 185 28.68 4.89 -13.92
C PRO A 185 27.96 5.62 -15.08
#